data_AF-A0A838S2Z7-F1
#
_entry.id   AF-A0A838S2Z7-F1
#
_cell.length_a   1.000
_cell.length_b   1.000
_cell.length_c   1.000
_cell.angle_alpha   90.00
_cell.angle_beta   90.00
_cell.angle_gamma   90.00
#
_symmetry.space_group_name_H-M   'P 1'
#
loop_
_entity.id
_entity.type
_entity.pdbx_description
1 polymer ?
#
loop_
_entity_poly.entity_id
_entity_poly.type
_entity_poly.pdbx_seq_one_letter_code
_entity_poly.pdbx_strand_id
1 'polypeptide(L)'
;DEHDVTPLCPAGVIPAHRVQEVPRPEGVSVAERRSARRAWEEVFHNTYWETKRNAVSAFFLTQLTGLVQAVPLIGRVLAPWRWTELAVATRRRLVPQPPTLLTLDRDESGRGFETVEQADRIEAVLRNIGMTHHFARLVVFCGHGSVSVNNPHESAHDCGACGGKHGGPNGRAFASLANRPAVRAMLRERGIDIPDDTHFVGAIHNTASDQIVFFDLQDFPTTHTAEWEALCADLDEARARSARERCRRFASAPKDPSPAKALRHVEGRSRDLSQVRPEWGHCTNAFAVVGRRSLTQGAFFDRRGFVISYNPTEDPTGAFVERILLALGPVGAGINLEYYFSSVDNRVYGCDTKVPHNVSGLLGVMEGAASDLRTGLPRQMVEIHEPMRLLLIVESTLEVLGGIYGRQPAIAELLDNEWVHLVAMDPTDGRFTRFVAGQGFLPWDEHVPDLPFVGTSHEYYRNREGFLSPVLIGTRTAGRDPVTSA
;
A
#
# COMPACT_ATOMS: atom_id res chain seq x y z
N ASP A 1 1.47 15.56 -18.79
CA ASP A 1 2.83 15.82 -18.32
C ASP A 1 3.76 15.02 -19.20
N GLU A 2 4.10 15.56 -20.36
CA GLU A 2 5.02 14.91 -21.32
C GLU A 2 6.49 15.11 -20.98
N HIS A 3 6.80 15.95 -19.99
CA HIS A 3 8.15 16.50 -19.81
C HIS A 3 9.02 15.82 -18.75
N ASP A 4 8.46 15.09 -17.77
CA ASP A 4 9.25 14.38 -16.75
C ASP A 4 8.93 12.89 -16.70
N VAL A 5 9.95 12.05 -16.95
CA VAL A 5 9.85 10.60 -16.76
C VAL A 5 9.86 10.32 -15.27
N THR A 6 8.82 9.68 -14.77
CA THR A 6 8.73 9.30 -13.34
C THR A 6 9.13 7.83 -13.16
N PRO A 7 10.15 7.51 -12.36
CA PRO A 7 10.45 6.13 -12.00
C PRO A 7 9.31 5.56 -11.14
N LEU A 8 8.84 4.36 -11.49
CA LEU A 8 7.78 3.63 -10.78
C LEU A 8 8.30 2.30 -10.21
N CYS A 9 9.58 2.27 -9.85
CA CYS A 9 10.25 1.11 -9.26
C CYS A 9 10.80 1.47 -7.88
N PRO A 10 11.20 0.47 -7.07
CA PRO A 10 11.82 0.71 -5.78
C PRO A 10 13.07 1.60 -5.86
N ALA A 11 13.38 2.32 -4.79
CA ALA A 11 14.47 3.33 -4.76
C ALA A 11 15.88 2.77 -5.10
N GLY A 12 16.08 1.46 -4.98
CA GLY A 12 17.33 0.77 -5.35
C GLY A 12 17.33 0.15 -6.75
N VAL A 13 16.26 0.29 -7.53
CA VAL A 13 16.12 -0.30 -8.88
C VAL A 13 16.26 0.80 -9.93
N ILE A 14 17.09 0.57 -10.93
CA ILE A 14 17.22 1.47 -12.08
C ILE A 14 16.12 1.11 -13.11
N PRO A 15 15.22 2.03 -13.48
CA PRO A 15 14.23 1.77 -14.51
C PRO A 15 14.89 1.44 -15.85
N ALA A 16 14.60 0.28 -16.41
CA ALA A 16 15.12 -0.14 -17.71
C ALA A 16 14.18 0.21 -18.89
N HIS A 17 12.89 0.46 -18.62
CA HIS A 17 11.88 0.68 -19.64
C HIS A 17 11.06 1.93 -19.36
N ARG A 18 10.61 2.57 -20.44
CA ARG A 18 9.65 3.66 -20.41
C ARG A 18 8.32 3.18 -20.98
N VAL A 19 7.24 3.40 -20.23
CA VAL A 19 5.86 3.15 -20.66
C VAL A 19 5.16 4.50 -20.75
N GLN A 20 4.33 4.70 -21.77
CA GLN A 20 3.52 5.90 -21.92
C GLN A 20 2.04 5.57 -21.73
N GLU A 21 1.32 6.50 -21.13
CA GLU A 21 -0.13 6.47 -21.06
C GLU A 21 -0.67 7.40 -22.14
N VAL A 22 -1.36 6.84 -23.12
CA VAL A 22 -1.90 7.59 -24.27
C VAL A 22 -3.43 7.53 -24.28
N PRO A 23 -4.12 8.57 -24.78
CA PRO A 23 -5.57 8.51 -24.96
C PRO A 23 -5.96 7.36 -25.88
N ARG A 24 -7.08 6.69 -25.56
CA ARG A 24 -7.71 5.75 -26.50
C ARG A 24 -8.30 6.49 -27.70
N PRO A 25 -8.53 5.81 -28.84
CA PRO A 25 -9.12 6.44 -30.03
C PRO A 25 -10.41 7.23 -29.72
N GLU A 26 -11.29 6.67 -28.89
CA GLU A 26 -12.53 7.32 -28.44
C GLU A 26 -12.30 8.49 -27.49
N GLY A 27 -11.14 8.54 -26.84
CA GLY A 27 -10.75 9.55 -25.85
C GLY A 27 -9.95 10.73 -26.40
N VAL A 28 -9.52 10.70 -27.65
CA VAL A 28 -8.62 11.73 -28.24
C VAL A 28 -9.23 13.14 -28.14
N SER A 29 -10.49 13.31 -28.58
CA SER A 29 -11.15 14.63 -28.53
C SER A 29 -11.35 15.17 -27.10
N VAL A 30 -11.44 14.27 -26.11
CA VAL A 30 -11.54 14.61 -24.69
C VAL A 30 -10.17 15.00 -24.15
N ALA A 31 -9.12 14.29 -24.57
CA ALA A 31 -7.74 14.58 -24.23
C ALA A 31 -7.28 15.95 -24.75
N GLU A 32 -7.62 16.29 -26.00
CA GLU A 32 -7.33 17.61 -26.61
C GLU A 32 -8.06 18.75 -25.88
N ARG A 33 -9.35 18.57 -25.58
CA ARG A 33 -10.11 19.54 -24.77
C ARG A 33 -9.51 19.69 -23.38
N ARG A 34 -9.04 18.59 -22.79
CA ARG A 34 -8.36 18.60 -21.50
C ARG A 34 -7.01 19.31 -21.57
N SER A 35 -6.17 19.08 -22.57
CA SER A 35 -4.86 19.73 -22.67
C SER A 35 -5.03 21.25 -22.79
N ALA A 36 -5.99 21.71 -23.61
CA ALA A 36 -6.33 23.12 -23.72
C ALA A 36 -6.82 23.73 -22.40
N ARG A 37 -7.61 22.99 -21.61
CA ARG A 37 -8.09 23.44 -20.29
C ARG A 37 -7.03 23.34 -19.19
N ARG A 38 -6.11 22.37 -19.28
CA ARG A 38 -4.96 22.25 -18.38
C ARG A 38 -3.99 23.41 -18.53
N ALA A 39 -3.81 23.94 -19.75
CA ALA A 39 -2.99 25.14 -19.94
C ALA A 39 -3.50 26.30 -19.07
N TRP A 40 -4.81 26.45 -18.90
CA TRP A 40 -5.37 27.43 -17.96
C TRP A 40 -5.08 27.07 -16.50
N GLU A 41 -5.23 25.79 -16.10
CA GLU A 41 -4.86 25.33 -14.75
C GLU A 41 -3.39 25.63 -14.44
N GLU A 42 -2.49 25.37 -15.39
CA GLU A 42 -1.05 25.66 -15.29
C GLU A 42 -0.77 27.17 -15.20
N VAL A 43 -1.45 28.00 -15.97
CA VAL A 43 -1.34 29.47 -15.86
C VAL A 43 -1.78 29.94 -14.47
N PHE A 44 -2.91 29.44 -13.95
CA PHE A 44 -3.36 29.77 -12.60
C PHE A 44 -2.38 29.28 -11.54
N HIS A 45 -1.88 28.05 -11.68
CA HIS A 45 -0.91 27.46 -10.77
C HIS A 45 0.41 28.25 -10.76
N ASN A 46 0.94 28.59 -11.94
CA ASN A 46 2.15 29.38 -12.08
C ASN A 46 1.96 30.80 -11.54
N THR A 47 0.81 31.43 -11.80
CA THR A 47 0.46 32.74 -11.23
C THR A 47 0.42 32.69 -9.70
N TYR A 48 -0.11 31.61 -9.11
CA TYR A 48 -0.11 31.38 -7.67
C TYR A 48 1.30 31.18 -7.09
N TRP A 49 2.20 30.47 -7.80
CA TRP A 49 3.59 30.32 -7.37
C TRP A 49 4.42 31.59 -7.57
N GLU A 50 4.14 32.38 -8.61
CA GLU A 50 4.70 33.73 -8.78
C GLU A 50 4.33 34.63 -7.59
N THR A 51 3.12 34.46 -7.04
CA THR A 51 2.69 35.15 -5.81
C THR A 51 3.57 34.83 -4.60
N LYS A 52 4.28 33.69 -4.61
CA LYS A 52 5.20 33.28 -3.53
C LYS A 52 6.65 33.65 -3.80
N ARG A 53 7.03 33.90 -5.04
CA ARG A 53 8.43 34.11 -5.46
C ARG A 53 8.81 35.59 -5.63
N ASN A 54 7.85 36.46 -5.93
CA ASN A 54 8.11 37.87 -6.21
C ASN A 54 7.26 38.79 -5.33
N ALA A 55 7.92 39.60 -4.49
CA ALA A 55 7.25 40.45 -3.50
C ALA A 55 6.32 41.51 -4.12
N VAL A 56 6.62 42.01 -5.32
CA VAL A 56 5.83 43.07 -5.97
C VAL A 56 4.56 42.49 -6.58
N SER A 57 4.68 41.40 -7.35
CA SER A 57 3.50 40.73 -7.92
C SER A 57 2.64 40.12 -6.81
N ALA A 58 3.25 39.62 -5.73
CA ALA A 58 2.56 39.10 -4.54
C ALA A 58 1.58 40.12 -3.95
N PHE A 59 2.00 41.38 -3.78
CA PHE A 59 1.15 42.42 -3.22
C PHE A 59 -0.14 42.60 -4.05
N PHE A 60 -0.03 42.75 -5.36
CA PHE A 60 -1.21 42.99 -6.22
C PHE A 60 -2.07 41.73 -6.42
N LEU A 61 -1.45 40.59 -6.69
CA LEU A 61 -2.16 39.33 -6.92
C LEU A 61 -2.88 38.84 -5.68
N THR A 62 -2.31 39.00 -4.48
CA THR A 62 -2.96 38.59 -3.23
C THR A 62 -4.24 39.39 -2.97
N GLN A 63 -4.22 40.71 -3.27
CA GLN A 63 -5.40 41.56 -3.11
C GLN A 63 -6.52 41.19 -4.10
N LEU A 64 -6.16 40.85 -5.33
CA LEU A 64 -7.13 40.47 -6.37
C LEU A 64 -7.71 39.05 -6.14
N THR A 65 -6.86 38.11 -5.76
CA THR A 65 -7.24 36.69 -5.65
C THR A 65 -7.73 36.30 -4.25
N GLY A 66 -7.37 37.04 -3.20
CA GLY A 66 -7.67 36.71 -1.81
C GLY A 66 -9.16 36.58 -1.51
N LEU A 67 -9.99 37.50 -2.01
CA LEU A 67 -11.44 37.44 -1.85
C LEU A 67 -12.06 36.24 -2.58
N VAL A 68 -11.53 35.90 -3.76
CA VAL A 68 -11.97 34.71 -4.52
C VAL A 68 -11.58 33.43 -3.79
N GLN A 69 -10.40 33.38 -3.17
CA GLN A 69 -9.92 32.25 -2.38
C GLN A 69 -10.65 32.09 -1.03
N ALA A 70 -11.35 33.11 -0.55
CA ALA A 70 -12.17 33.00 0.67
C ALA A 70 -13.31 31.98 0.51
N VAL A 71 -13.93 31.89 -0.67
CA VAL A 71 -15.03 30.94 -0.94
C VAL A 71 -14.59 29.48 -0.78
N PRO A 72 -13.55 28.98 -1.49
CA PRO A 72 -13.09 27.62 -1.31
C PRO A 72 -12.56 27.36 0.10
N LEU A 73 -11.97 28.36 0.77
CA LEU A 73 -11.53 28.24 2.15
C LEU A 73 -12.70 28.00 3.11
N ILE A 74 -13.74 28.84 3.03
CA ILE A 74 -14.97 28.69 3.84
C ILE A 74 -15.60 27.32 3.61
N GLY A 75 -15.70 26.89 2.35
CA GLY A 75 -16.22 25.57 1.99
C GLY A 75 -15.40 24.43 2.60
N ARG A 76 -14.06 24.49 2.49
CA ARG A 76 -13.14 23.49 3.04
C ARG A 76 -13.19 23.43 4.57
N VAL A 77 -13.42 24.54 5.25
CA VAL A 77 -13.45 24.61 6.72
C VAL A 77 -14.81 24.19 7.27
N LEU A 78 -15.92 24.72 6.75
CA LEU A 78 -17.25 24.49 7.31
C LEU A 78 -17.88 23.18 6.83
N ALA A 79 -17.56 22.71 5.63
CA ALA A 79 -18.15 21.53 5.03
C ALA A 79 -17.15 20.76 4.14
N PRO A 80 -16.01 20.29 4.69
CA PRO A 80 -14.91 19.68 3.92
C PRO A 80 -15.38 18.56 2.98
N TRP A 81 -16.30 17.71 3.45
CA TRP A 81 -16.89 16.63 2.66
C TRP A 81 -17.62 17.12 1.42
N ARG A 82 -18.66 17.96 1.62
CA ARG A 82 -19.51 18.45 0.54
C ARG A 82 -18.72 19.31 -0.44
N TRP A 83 -17.78 20.10 0.08
CA TRP A 83 -16.87 20.88 -0.74
C TRP A 83 -16.00 19.98 -1.61
N THR A 84 -15.42 18.92 -1.05
CA THR A 84 -14.59 17.98 -1.82
C THR A 84 -15.40 17.29 -2.91
N GLU A 85 -16.61 16.80 -2.60
CA GLU A 85 -17.50 16.19 -3.59
C GLU A 85 -17.86 17.17 -4.72
N LEU A 86 -18.24 18.40 -4.36
CA LEU A 86 -18.54 19.45 -5.33
C LEU A 86 -17.32 19.78 -6.20
N ALA A 87 -16.14 19.92 -5.59
CA ALA A 87 -14.90 20.22 -6.31
C ALA A 87 -14.53 19.09 -7.28
N VAL A 88 -14.63 17.82 -6.84
CA VAL A 88 -14.40 16.65 -7.69
C VAL A 88 -15.41 16.57 -8.83
N ALA A 89 -16.70 16.78 -8.54
CA ALA A 89 -17.76 16.76 -9.56
C ALA A 89 -17.57 17.90 -10.59
N THR A 90 -17.25 19.10 -10.11
CA THR A 90 -16.96 20.27 -10.95
C THR A 90 -15.73 20.02 -11.82
N ARG A 91 -14.64 19.50 -11.22
CA ARG A 91 -13.42 19.15 -11.96
C ARG A 91 -13.68 18.06 -12.99
N ARG A 92 -14.46 17.02 -12.68
CA ARG A 92 -14.84 15.97 -13.66
C ARG A 92 -15.61 16.53 -14.86
N ARG A 93 -16.44 17.56 -14.66
CA ARG A 93 -17.18 18.23 -15.74
C ARG A 93 -16.32 19.20 -16.54
N LEU A 94 -15.49 19.99 -15.86
CA LEU A 94 -14.64 21.00 -16.49
C LEU A 94 -13.37 20.42 -17.10
N VAL A 95 -12.80 19.36 -16.54
CA VAL A 95 -11.58 18.72 -17.03
C VAL A 95 -11.78 17.20 -16.99
N PRO A 96 -12.61 16.65 -17.90
CA PRO A 96 -12.88 15.21 -17.94
C PRO A 96 -11.58 14.43 -18.19
N GLN A 97 -11.46 13.28 -17.51
CA GLN A 97 -10.35 12.36 -17.74
C GLN A 97 -10.69 11.54 -19.01
N PRO A 98 -9.87 11.57 -20.08
CA PRO A 98 -10.10 10.72 -21.23
C PRO A 98 -9.82 9.25 -20.84
N PRO A 99 -10.50 8.28 -21.46
CA PRO A 99 -10.05 6.90 -21.40
C PRO A 99 -8.66 6.80 -22.03
N THR A 100 -7.78 6.05 -21.38
CA THR A 100 -6.36 5.90 -21.78
C THR A 100 -5.98 4.44 -21.93
N LEU A 101 -4.84 4.18 -22.56
CA LEU A 101 -4.19 2.87 -22.65
C LEU A 101 -2.69 3.02 -22.35
N LEU A 102 -2.08 1.95 -21.84
CA LEU A 102 -0.64 1.87 -21.61
C LEU A 102 0.05 1.29 -22.84
N THR A 103 1.09 1.95 -23.34
CA THR A 103 1.93 1.45 -24.45
C THR A 103 2.97 0.49 -23.89
N LEU A 104 2.59 -0.78 -23.72
CA LEU A 104 3.42 -1.79 -23.07
C LEU A 104 4.28 -2.60 -24.06
N ASP A 105 3.91 -2.64 -25.34
CA ASP A 105 4.70 -3.28 -26.38
C ASP A 105 5.91 -2.45 -26.77
N ARG A 106 6.99 -3.14 -27.14
CA ARG A 106 8.20 -2.48 -27.63
C ARG A 106 7.91 -1.73 -28.93
N ASP A 107 8.14 -0.42 -28.94
CA ASP A 107 8.05 0.41 -30.14
C ASP A 107 9.40 0.58 -30.85
N GLU A 108 9.38 1.20 -32.03
CA GLU A 108 10.58 1.47 -32.85
C GLU A 108 11.62 2.35 -32.12
N SER A 109 11.19 3.10 -31.10
CA SER A 109 12.07 3.93 -30.26
C SER A 109 12.63 3.17 -29.05
N GLY A 110 12.33 1.87 -28.93
CA GLY A 110 12.77 1.01 -27.82
C GLY A 110 12.01 1.24 -26.50
N ARG A 111 10.88 1.96 -26.50
CA ARG A 111 10.00 2.10 -25.32
C ARG A 111 9.10 0.88 -25.19
N GLY A 112 8.65 0.54 -23.99
CA GLY A 112 7.87 -0.67 -23.72
C GLY A 112 8.73 -1.92 -23.49
N PHE A 113 8.10 -3.09 -23.61
CA PHE A 113 8.67 -4.40 -23.29
C PHE A 113 8.53 -5.35 -24.49
N GLU A 114 9.53 -6.20 -24.71
CA GLU A 114 9.39 -7.39 -25.56
C GLU A 114 8.44 -8.40 -24.91
N THR A 115 7.75 -9.21 -25.72
CA THR A 115 6.81 -10.23 -25.22
C THR A 115 7.48 -11.18 -24.21
N VAL A 116 8.75 -11.53 -24.42
CA VAL A 116 9.53 -12.35 -23.49
C VAL A 116 9.68 -11.64 -22.14
N GLU A 117 10.09 -10.37 -22.15
CA GLU A 117 10.23 -9.56 -20.93
C GLU A 117 8.89 -9.38 -20.20
N GLN A 118 7.78 -9.26 -20.95
CA GLN A 118 6.43 -9.22 -20.39
C GLN A 118 6.11 -10.54 -19.66
N ALA A 119 6.36 -11.68 -20.30
CA ALA A 119 6.12 -13.00 -19.70
C ALA A 119 7.01 -13.23 -18.47
N ASP A 120 8.29 -12.87 -18.53
CA ASP A 120 9.23 -13.00 -17.41
C ASP A 120 8.74 -12.22 -16.17
N ARG A 121 8.20 -11.01 -16.36
CA ARG A 121 7.66 -10.19 -15.28
C ARG A 121 6.42 -10.80 -14.63
N ILE A 122 5.48 -11.29 -15.44
CA ILE A 122 4.26 -11.93 -14.92
C ILE A 122 4.60 -13.23 -14.20
N GLU A 123 5.44 -14.07 -14.80
CA GLU A 123 5.93 -15.30 -14.17
C GLU A 123 6.62 -15.02 -12.83
N ALA A 124 7.54 -14.05 -12.78
CA ALA A 124 8.29 -13.74 -11.58
C ALA A 124 7.38 -13.38 -10.40
N VAL A 125 6.33 -12.59 -10.65
CA VAL A 125 5.34 -12.22 -9.63
C VAL A 125 4.47 -13.40 -9.23
N LEU A 126 3.92 -14.15 -10.19
CA LEU A 126 3.03 -15.29 -9.91
C LEU A 126 3.74 -16.39 -9.12
N ARG A 127 4.99 -16.72 -9.47
CA ARG A 127 5.81 -17.68 -8.71
C ARG A 127 6.19 -17.17 -7.33
N ASN A 128 6.54 -15.89 -7.21
CA ASN A 128 6.85 -15.29 -5.90
C ASN A 128 5.73 -15.47 -4.89
N ILE A 129 4.49 -15.26 -5.32
CA ILE A 129 3.34 -15.30 -4.43
C ILE A 129 2.71 -16.70 -4.31
N GLY A 130 3.26 -17.71 -5.01
CA GLY A 130 2.71 -19.06 -5.05
C GLY A 130 1.37 -19.18 -5.78
N MET A 131 1.09 -18.28 -6.74
CA MET A 131 -0.13 -18.29 -7.55
C MET A 131 0.18 -18.81 -8.96
N THR A 132 0.55 -20.08 -9.06
CA THR A 132 0.94 -20.72 -10.32
C THR A 132 -0.14 -21.61 -10.92
N HIS A 133 -1.21 -21.87 -10.17
CA HIS A 133 -2.29 -22.78 -10.52
C HIS A 133 -3.60 -22.35 -9.83
N HIS A 134 -4.72 -23.00 -10.17
CA HIS A 134 -6.07 -22.73 -9.61
C HIS A 134 -6.50 -21.26 -9.71
N PHE A 135 -6.26 -20.63 -10.87
CA PHE A 135 -6.71 -19.26 -11.14
C PHE A 135 -8.23 -19.13 -11.05
N ALA A 136 -8.69 -18.10 -10.35
CA ALA A 136 -10.09 -17.71 -10.33
C ALA A 136 -10.48 -17.02 -11.65
N ARG A 137 -11.76 -17.08 -12.02
CA ARG A 137 -12.29 -16.38 -13.21
C ARG A 137 -12.02 -14.86 -13.18
N LEU A 138 -11.95 -14.27 -12.00
CA LEU A 138 -11.63 -12.87 -11.78
C LEU A 138 -10.47 -12.74 -10.79
N VAL A 139 -9.41 -12.03 -11.19
CA VAL A 139 -8.24 -11.77 -10.36
C VAL A 139 -7.99 -10.27 -10.29
N VAL A 140 -7.90 -9.70 -9.09
CA VAL A 140 -7.55 -8.28 -8.92
C VAL A 140 -6.09 -8.16 -8.52
N PHE A 141 -5.32 -7.41 -9.30
CA PHE A 141 -3.97 -7.02 -8.91
C PHE A 141 -3.99 -5.56 -8.46
N CYS A 142 -3.81 -5.36 -7.15
CA CYS A 142 -3.96 -4.06 -6.52
C CYS A 142 -2.59 -3.46 -6.15
N GLY A 143 -2.27 -2.31 -6.73
CA GLY A 143 -1.26 -1.42 -6.15
C GLY A 143 -1.83 -0.71 -4.92
N HIS A 144 -0.99 0.00 -4.18
CA HIS A 144 -1.45 0.80 -3.05
C HIS A 144 -0.95 2.25 -3.15
N GLY A 145 -1.62 3.13 -2.42
CA GLY A 145 -1.22 4.52 -2.24
C GLY A 145 -2.09 5.18 -1.18
N SER A 146 -1.72 6.38 -0.77
CA SER A 146 -2.46 7.22 0.15
C SER A 146 -2.81 8.53 -0.53
N VAL A 147 -4.02 9.01 -0.27
CA VAL A 147 -4.39 10.37 -0.63
C VAL A 147 -5.06 11.02 0.56
N SER A 148 -4.46 12.12 1.03
CA SER A 148 -5.06 13.01 2.01
C SER A 148 -4.73 14.47 1.72
N VAL A 149 -5.61 15.37 2.15
CA VAL A 149 -5.33 16.81 2.14
C VAL A 149 -4.41 17.19 3.30
N ASN A 150 -3.69 18.31 3.17
CA ASN A 150 -2.73 18.77 4.19
C ASN A 150 -1.69 17.69 4.55
N ASN A 151 -0.95 17.24 3.54
CA ASN A 151 -0.04 16.12 3.65
C ASN A 151 1.42 16.50 3.34
N PRO A 152 2.11 17.25 4.23
CA PRO A 152 3.54 17.53 4.08
C PRO A 152 4.41 16.26 4.13
N HIS A 153 3.84 15.13 4.56
CA HIS A 153 4.49 13.83 4.74
C HIS A 153 3.91 12.78 3.77
N GLU A 154 3.48 13.21 2.58
CA GLU A 154 2.84 12.33 1.58
C GLU A 154 3.66 11.08 1.29
N SER A 155 4.96 11.25 1.06
CA SER A 155 5.88 10.13 0.77
C SER A 155 5.97 9.09 1.90
N ALA A 156 5.74 9.48 3.15
CA ALA A 156 5.78 8.60 4.31
C ALA A 156 4.46 7.83 4.54
N HIS A 157 3.35 8.33 3.99
CA HIS A 157 2.07 7.61 3.97
C HIS A 157 1.95 6.67 2.76
N ASP A 158 2.68 6.96 1.70
CA ASP A 158 2.77 6.14 0.50
C ASP A 158 3.77 4.98 0.63
N CYS A 159 4.01 4.27 -0.47
CA CYS A 159 4.91 3.12 -0.48
C CYS A 159 6.35 3.53 -0.18
N GLY A 160 6.83 3.23 1.03
CA GLY A 160 8.23 3.45 1.42
C GLY A 160 9.22 2.73 0.48
N ALA A 161 8.89 1.52 0.00
CA ALA A 161 9.73 0.79 -0.94
C ALA A 161 9.91 1.52 -2.29
N CYS A 162 8.86 2.22 -2.75
CA CYS A 162 8.83 2.96 -4.00
C CYS A 162 9.15 4.45 -3.82
N GLY A 163 9.75 4.85 -2.69
CA GLY A 163 10.10 6.24 -2.42
C GLY A 163 8.88 7.17 -2.33
N GLY A 164 7.77 6.67 -1.78
CA GLY A 164 6.55 7.44 -1.61
C GLY A 164 5.70 7.57 -2.88
N LYS A 165 5.79 6.61 -3.80
CA LYS A 165 4.99 6.59 -5.05
C LYS A 165 3.80 5.63 -4.96
N HIS A 166 2.76 5.94 -5.75
CA HIS A 166 1.56 5.12 -5.85
C HIS A 166 1.79 3.91 -6.76
N GLY A 167 1.35 2.73 -6.32
CA GLY A 167 1.48 1.47 -7.05
C GLY A 167 0.41 1.23 -8.11
N GLY A 168 -0.59 2.11 -8.24
CA GLY A 168 -1.70 1.96 -9.19
C GLY A 168 -1.27 1.71 -10.64
N PRO A 169 -0.32 2.50 -11.21
CA PRO A 169 0.17 2.26 -12.56
C PRO A 169 0.80 0.88 -12.76
N ASN A 170 1.54 0.36 -11.75
CA ASN A 170 2.12 -0.97 -11.81
C ASN A 170 1.03 -2.05 -11.78
N GLY A 171 -0.02 -1.86 -10.97
CA GLY A 171 -1.13 -2.81 -10.94
C GLY A 171 -1.94 -2.84 -12.23
N ARG A 172 -2.15 -1.67 -12.84
CA ARG A 172 -2.74 -1.55 -14.19
C ARG A 172 -1.89 -2.24 -15.25
N ALA A 173 -0.58 -1.99 -15.25
CA ALA A 173 0.35 -2.61 -16.20
C ALA A 173 0.37 -4.14 -16.04
N PHE A 174 0.44 -4.65 -14.80
CA PHE A 174 0.41 -6.09 -14.53
C PHE A 174 -0.84 -6.75 -15.10
N ALA A 175 -2.03 -6.21 -14.80
CA ALA A 175 -3.29 -6.78 -15.28
C ALA A 175 -3.37 -6.74 -16.81
N SER A 176 -2.94 -5.64 -17.43
CA SER A 176 -2.90 -5.52 -18.89
C SER A 176 -1.99 -6.57 -19.52
N LEU A 177 -0.80 -6.79 -18.96
CA LEU A 177 0.14 -7.81 -19.45
C LEU A 177 -0.37 -9.24 -19.23
N ALA A 178 -0.93 -9.54 -18.06
CA ALA A 178 -1.46 -10.87 -17.71
C ALA A 178 -2.67 -11.28 -18.57
N ASN A 179 -3.40 -10.31 -19.14
CA ASN A 179 -4.50 -10.56 -20.06
C ASN A 179 -4.08 -10.76 -21.53
N ARG A 180 -2.80 -10.59 -21.88
CA ARG A 180 -2.36 -10.70 -23.28
C ARG A 180 -2.26 -12.16 -23.72
N PRO A 181 -2.86 -12.55 -24.86
CA PRO A 181 -2.77 -13.92 -25.38
C PRO A 181 -1.33 -14.39 -25.60
N ALA A 182 -0.45 -13.53 -26.14
CA ALA A 182 0.95 -13.87 -26.38
C ALA A 182 1.73 -14.14 -25.08
N VAL A 183 1.48 -13.36 -24.03
CA VAL A 183 2.06 -13.58 -22.70
C VAL A 183 1.54 -14.89 -22.10
N ARG A 184 0.23 -15.15 -22.17
CA ARG A 184 -0.37 -16.40 -21.67
C ARG A 184 0.15 -17.64 -22.40
N ALA A 185 0.35 -17.57 -23.71
CA ALA A 185 0.94 -18.67 -24.48
C ALA A 185 2.33 -19.03 -23.96
N MET A 186 3.19 -18.03 -23.74
CA MET A 186 4.52 -18.26 -23.16
C MET A 186 4.46 -18.78 -21.72
N LEU A 187 3.58 -18.25 -20.88
CA LEU A 187 3.41 -18.74 -19.51
C LEU A 187 2.99 -20.21 -19.47
N ARG A 188 2.11 -20.63 -20.38
CA ARG A 188 1.67 -22.01 -20.52
C ARG A 188 2.83 -22.94 -20.87
N GLU A 189 3.71 -22.55 -21.79
CA GLU A 189 4.94 -23.28 -22.11
C GLU A 189 5.88 -23.43 -20.90
N ARG A 190 5.81 -22.49 -19.95
CA ARG A 190 6.57 -22.47 -18.70
C ARG A 190 5.83 -23.12 -17.52
N GLY A 191 4.71 -23.79 -17.78
CA GLY A 191 3.95 -24.53 -16.77
C GLY A 191 3.01 -23.68 -15.91
N ILE A 192 2.72 -22.43 -16.30
CA ILE A 192 1.70 -21.60 -15.67
C ILE A 192 0.54 -21.45 -16.66
N ASP A 193 -0.48 -22.31 -16.51
CA ASP A 193 -1.68 -22.26 -17.36
C ASP A 193 -2.74 -21.35 -16.74
N ILE A 194 -2.89 -20.16 -17.31
CA ILE A 194 -3.96 -19.22 -16.96
C ILE A 194 -5.16 -19.54 -17.86
N PRO A 195 -6.31 -19.99 -17.29
CA PRO A 195 -7.52 -20.29 -18.06
C PRO A 195 -7.98 -19.10 -18.93
N ASP A 196 -8.55 -19.41 -20.09
CA ASP A 196 -9.03 -18.38 -21.03
C ASP A 196 -10.16 -17.52 -20.42
N ASP A 197 -10.93 -18.08 -19.49
CA ASP A 197 -11.99 -17.38 -18.76
C ASP A 197 -11.48 -16.68 -17.48
N THR A 198 -10.18 -16.67 -17.22
CA THR A 198 -9.58 -15.82 -16.17
C THR A 198 -9.36 -14.41 -16.72
N HIS A 199 -9.82 -13.39 -16.00
CA HIS A 199 -9.60 -11.99 -16.33
C HIS A 199 -8.92 -11.25 -15.16
N PHE A 200 -7.81 -10.58 -15.44
CA PHE A 200 -7.09 -9.75 -14.48
C PHE A 200 -7.58 -8.31 -14.53
N VAL A 201 -7.86 -7.70 -13.38
CA VAL A 201 -8.22 -6.28 -13.25
C VAL A 201 -7.17 -5.57 -12.42
N GLY A 202 -6.62 -4.49 -12.95
CA GLY A 202 -5.70 -3.63 -12.22
C GLY A 202 -6.47 -2.69 -11.29
N ALA A 203 -5.97 -2.48 -10.09
CA ALA A 203 -6.57 -1.56 -9.14
C ALA A 203 -5.53 -0.79 -8.31
N ILE A 204 -5.98 0.24 -7.60
CA ILE A 204 -5.26 0.89 -6.52
C ILE A 204 -6.11 0.93 -5.26
N HIS A 205 -5.56 0.50 -4.13
CA HIS A 205 -6.12 0.66 -2.79
C HIS A 205 -5.58 1.94 -2.17
N ASN A 206 -6.49 2.87 -1.91
CA ASN A 206 -6.22 4.09 -1.15
C ASN A 206 -6.26 3.77 0.35
N THR A 207 -5.10 3.64 1.00
CA THR A 207 -4.97 3.23 2.41
C THR A 207 -5.62 4.21 3.39
N ALA A 208 -5.64 5.50 3.05
CA ALA A 208 -6.25 6.54 3.88
C ALA A 208 -7.75 6.30 4.07
N SER A 209 -8.44 5.97 2.96
CA SER A 209 -9.91 5.85 2.88
C SER A 209 -10.44 4.42 2.74
N ASP A 210 -9.54 3.46 2.58
CA ASP A 210 -9.80 2.09 2.14
C ASP A 210 -10.50 1.99 0.76
N GLN A 211 -10.61 3.06 -0.02
CA GLN A 211 -11.23 3.01 -1.35
C GLN A 211 -10.38 2.19 -2.34
N ILE A 212 -11.01 1.32 -3.11
CA ILE A 212 -10.38 0.59 -4.21
C ILE A 212 -10.85 1.21 -5.53
N VAL A 213 -9.91 1.65 -6.36
CA VAL A 213 -10.20 2.23 -7.67
C VAL A 213 -9.65 1.31 -8.74
N PHE A 214 -10.54 0.82 -9.60
CA PHE A 214 -10.21 -0.12 -10.67
C PHE A 214 -9.90 0.61 -11.97
N PHE A 215 -9.06 -0.02 -12.79
CA PHE A 215 -8.63 0.50 -14.08
C PHE A 215 -9.21 -0.32 -15.23
N ASP A 216 -9.36 0.34 -16.38
CA ASP A 216 -9.72 -0.27 -17.66
C ASP A 216 -11.02 -1.10 -17.67
N LEU A 217 -12.02 -0.72 -16.86
CA LEU A 217 -13.32 -1.41 -16.78
C LEU A 217 -14.11 -1.43 -18.10
N GLN A 218 -13.77 -0.57 -19.06
CA GLN A 218 -14.34 -0.61 -20.40
C GLN A 218 -13.97 -1.89 -21.18
N ASP A 219 -12.87 -2.55 -20.82
CA ASP A 219 -12.43 -3.81 -21.42
C ASP A 219 -12.96 -5.03 -20.62
N PHE A 220 -13.79 -4.80 -19.60
CA PHE A 220 -14.26 -5.84 -18.71
C PHE A 220 -15.26 -6.78 -19.42
N PRO A 221 -15.04 -8.10 -19.36
CA PRO A 221 -15.91 -9.07 -20.03
C PRO A 221 -17.28 -9.16 -19.34
N THR A 222 -18.35 -9.07 -20.13
CA THR A 222 -19.73 -9.16 -19.61
C THR A 222 -20.06 -10.51 -18.98
N THR A 223 -19.32 -11.57 -19.34
CA THR A 223 -19.42 -12.93 -18.78
C THR A 223 -19.02 -13.05 -17.31
N HIS A 224 -18.46 -11.99 -16.73
CA HIS A 224 -17.94 -11.94 -15.35
C HIS A 224 -18.74 -10.98 -14.46
N THR A 225 -19.90 -10.50 -14.93
CA THR A 225 -20.71 -9.49 -14.22
C THR A 225 -21.12 -9.96 -12.82
N ALA A 226 -21.48 -11.24 -12.65
CA ALA A 226 -21.88 -11.78 -11.35
C ALA A 226 -20.70 -11.83 -10.35
N GLU A 227 -19.53 -12.31 -10.79
CA GLU A 227 -18.32 -12.29 -9.97
C GLU A 227 -17.89 -10.87 -9.60
N TRP A 228 -18.05 -9.93 -10.54
CA TRP A 228 -17.75 -8.52 -10.32
C TRP A 228 -18.65 -7.90 -9.24
N GLU A 229 -19.97 -8.10 -9.34
CA GLU A 229 -20.93 -7.60 -8.36
C GLU A 229 -20.67 -8.18 -6.96
N ALA A 230 -20.38 -9.49 -6.88
CA ALA A 230 -20.01 -10.15 -5.64
C ALA A 230 -18.71 -9.58 -5.04
N LEU A 231 -17.66 -9.43 -5.86
CA LEU A 231 -16.39 -8.83 -5.44
C LEU A 231 -16.60 -7.41 -4.92
N CYS A 232 -17.36 -6.56 -5.63
CA CYS A 232 -17.63 -5.20 -5.18
C CYS A 232 -18.34 -5.17 -3.82
N ALA A 233 -19.33 -6.05 -3.61
CA ALA A 233 -20.04 -6.17 -2.34
C ALA A 233 -19.10 -6.60 -1.20
N ASP A 234 -18.26 -7.62 -1.43
CA ASP A 234 -17.28 -8.11 -0.45
C ASP A 234 -16.25 -7.05 -0.09
N LEU A 235 -15.76 -6.30 -1.08
CA LEU A 235 -14.82 -5.21 -0.86
C LEU A 235 -15.46 -4.07 -0.08
N ASP A 236 -16.68 -3.65 -0.40
CA ASP A 236 -17.37 -2.59 0.34
C ASP A 236 -17.66 -3.01 1.80
N GLU A 237 -17.99 -4.28 2.03
CA GLU A 237 -18.09 -4.82 3.38
C GLU A 237 -16.74 -4.81 4.11
N ALA A 238 -15.67 -5.29 3.47
CA ALA A 238 -14.32 -5.31 4.05
C ALA A 238 -13.85 -3.89 4.41
N ARG A 239 -14.12 -2.90 3.55
CA ARG A 239 -13.84 -1.48 3.79
C ARG A 239 -14.58 -0.95 5.01
N ALA A 240 -15.87 -1.23 5.12
CA ALA A 240 -16.68 -0.78 6.25
C ALA A 240 -16.24 -1.43 7.59
N ARG A 241 -15.87 -2.71 7.55
CA ARG A 241 -15.33 -3.45 8.71
C ARG A 241 -13.95 -2.93 9.12
N SER A 242 -13.03 -2.70 8.16
CA SER A 242 -11.72 -2.08 8.39
C SER A 242 -11.86 -0.70 9.03
N ALA A 243 -12.73 0.16 8.46
CA ALA A 243 -12.96 1.50 8.99
C ALA A 243 -13.49 1.48 10.43
N ARG A 244 -14.37 0.52 10.77
CA ARG A 244 -14.90 0.33 12.13
C ARG A 244 -13.80 -0.06 13.11
N GLU A 245 -12.93 -0.99 12.73
CA GLU A 245 -11.79 -1.37 13.57
C GLU A 245 -10.83 -0.19 13.76
N ARG A 246 -10.51 0.55 12.70
CA ARG A 246 -9.63 1.75 12.76
C ARG A 246 -10.19 2.83 13.70
N CYS A 247 -11.51 3.01 13.74
CA CYS A 247 -12.15 3.99 14.62
C CYS A 247 -11.81 3.77 16.11
N ARG A 248 -11.51 2.54 16.56
CA ARG A 248 -11.11 2.30 17.96
C ARG A 248 -9.79 2.99 18.33
N ARG A 249 -8.92 3.27 17.35
CA ARG A 249 -7.60 3.88 17.54
C ARG A 249 -7.56 5.38 17.23
N PHE A 250 -8.63 5.93 16.66
CA PHE A 250 -8.72 7.35 16.34
C PHE A 250 -9.32 8.12 17.52
N ALA A 251 -8.52 8.99 18.15
CA ALA A 251 -8.97 9.78 19.30
C ALA A 251 -10.25 10.61 19.03
N SER A 252 -10.44 11.10 17.79
CA SER A 252 -11.62 11.87 17.38
C SER A 252 -12.76 11.05 16.79
N ALA A 253 -12.64 9.71 16.76
CA ALA A 253 -13.69 8.85 16.24
C ALA A 253 -14.81 8.62 17.26
N PRO A 254 -16.05 8.40 16.78
CA PRO A 254 -17.13 7.90 17.63
C PRO A 254 -16.74 6.55 18.25
N LYS A 255 -17.18 6.30 19.49
CA LYS A 255 -17.03 4.99 20.15
C LYS A 255 -18.04 3.99 19.57
N ASP A 256 -17.56 2.80 19.22
CA ASP A 256 -18.33 1.71 18.60
C ASP A 256 -19.35 2.16 17.52
N PRO A 257 -18.90 2.82 16.45
CA PRO A 257 -19.80 3.28 15.40
C PRO A 257 -20.37 2.11 14.59
N SER A 258 -21.52 2.32 13.95
CA SER A 258 -21.95 1.44 12.87
C SER A 258 -20.93 1.46 11.72
N PRO A 259 -20.80 0.38 10.92
CA PRO A 259 -19.86 0.33 9.80
C PRO A 259 -19.98 1.53 8.84
N ALA A 260 -21.20 1.95 8.50
CA ALA A 260 -21.44 3.10 7.63
C ALA A 260 -21.03 4.45 8.25
N LYS A 261 -21.14 4.60 9.59
CA LYS A 261 -20.66 5.81 10.29
C LYS A 261 -19.14 5.79 10.39
N ALA A 262 -18.55 4.62 10.61
CA ALA A 262 -17.11 4.44 10.65
C ALA A 262 -16.46 4.77 9.30
N LEU A 263 -16.99 4.22 8.21
CA LEU A 263 -16.49 4.46 6.86
C LEU A 263 -16.50 5.95 6.51
N ARG A 264 -17.65 6.62 6.73
CA ARG A 264 -17.75 8.08 6.53
C ARG A 264 -16.77 8.88 7.39
N HIS A 265 -16.53 8.45 8.64
CA HIS A 265 -15.53 9.09 9.50
C HIS A 265 -14.13 8.94 8.91
N VAL A 266 -13.70 7.72 8.57
CA VAL A 266 -12.38 7.43 8.01
C VAL A 266 -12.15 8.16 6.68
N GLU A 267 -13.09 8.08 5.75
CA GLU A 267 -13.04 8.82 4.47
C GLU A 267 -13.03 10.34 4.67
N GLY A 268 -13.67 10.86 5.73
CA GLY A 268 -13.67 12.29 6.03
C GLY A 268 -12.36 12.83 6.54
N ARG A 269 -11.61 12.03 7.30
CA ARG A 269 -10.30 12.44 7.83
C ARG A 269 -9.32 12.79 6.73
N SER A 270 -9.34 12.05 5.61
CA SER A 270 -8.44 12.33 4.48
C SER A 270 -8.84 13.55 3.66
N ARG A 271 -10.05 14.09 3.86
CA ARG A 271 -10.61 15.25 3.13
C ARG A 271 -10.66 16.53 3.96
N ASP A 272 -10.32 16.47 5.24
CA ASP A 272 -10.36 17.60 6.17
C ASP A 272 -8.99 18.27 6.26
N LEU A 273 -8.91 19.53 5.81
CA LEU A 273 -7.66 20.32 5.82
C LEU A 273 -7.09 20.50 7.23
N SER A 274 -7.95 20.53 8.26
CA SER A 274 -7.52 20.68 9.66
C SER A 274 -7.00 19.37 10.27
N GLN A 275 -7.16 18.25 9.58
CA GLN A 275 -6.80 16.94 10.11
C GLN A 275 -5.28 16.73 10.09
N VAL A 276 -4.68 16.79 11.27
CA VAL A 276 -3.25 16.48 11.45
C VAL A 276 -2.95 14.97 11.49
N ARG A 277 -3.98 14.12 11.61
CA ARG A 277 -3.88 12.65 11.64
C ARG A 277 -4.78 12.02 10.56
N PRO A 278 -4.58 12.29 9.26
CA PRO A 278 -5.49 11.79 8.23
C PRO A 278 -5.54 10.26 8.26
N GLU A 279 -4.40 9.62 8.50
CA GLU A 279 -4.25 8.19 8.77
C GLU A 279 -2.98 7.93 9.59
N TRP A 280 -2.69 6.65 9.87
CA TRP A 280 -1.53 6.21 10.66
C TRP A 280 -0.48 5.43 9.85
N GLY A 281 -0.63 5.28 8.53
CA GLY A 281 0.35 4.55 7.69
C GLY A 281 0.63 3.13 8.22
N HIS A 282 1.91 2.82 8.41
CA HIS A 282 2.41 1.53 8.92
C HIS A 282 2.52 1.48 10.46
N CYS A 283 2.00 2.48 11.16
CA CYS A 283 2.00 2.51 12.62
C CYS A 283 1.41 1.21 13.18
N THR A 284 1.93 0.78 14.32
CA THR A 284 1.56 -0.45 15.07
C THR A 284 2.01 -1.78 14.48
N ASN A 285 2.63 -1.78 13.29
CA ASN A 285 3.22 -3.00 12.74
C ASN A 285 4.20 -3.62 13.75
N ALA A 286 4.14 -4.94 13.90
CA ALA A 286 4.94 -5.70 14.85
C ALA A 286 5.60 -6.93 14.20
N PHE A 287 4.92 -7.56 13.22
CA PHE A 287 5.42 -8.78 12.61
C PHE A 287 5.12 -8.84 11.11
N ALA A 288 5.81 -9.73 10.41
CA ALA A 288 5.50 -10.12 9.05
C ALA A 288 5.60 -11.63 8.92
N VAL A 289 4.63 -12.24 8.22
CA VAL A 289 4.62 -13.68 7.92
C VAL A 289 4.89 -13.87 6.44
N VAL A 290 5.90 -14.66 6.10
CA VAL A 290 6.18 -15.14 4.75
C VAL A 290 5.83 -16.62 4.71
N GLY A 291 4.71 -16.96 4.08
CA GLY A 291 4.24 -18.34 4.03
C GLY A 291 2.84 -18.46 3.45
N ARG A 292 2.30 -19.68 3.52
CA ARG A 292 0.99 -20.01 2.98
C ARG A 292 -0.11 -19.24 3.72
N ARG A 293 -1.17 -18.86 3.00
CA ARG A 293 -2.31 -18.13 3.58
C ARG A 293 -2.96 -18.88 4.75
N SER A 294 -2.93 -20.21 4.74
CA SER A 294 -3.44 -21.08 5.80
C SER A 294 -2.85 -20.78 7.18
N LEU A 295 -1.59 -20.32 7.26
CA LEU A 295 -0.92 -20.00 8.53
C LEU A 295 -1.56 -18.83 9.29
N THR A 296 -2.25 -17.94 8.57
CA THR A 296 -2.77 -16.68 9.13
C THR A 296 -4.29 -16.56 8.98
N GLN A 297 -4.95 -17.55 8.37
CA GLN A 297 -6.39 -17.44 8.11
C GLN A 297 -7.20 -17.68 9.38
N GLY A 298 -8.32 -16.97 9.49
CA GLY A 298 -9.18 -17.08 10.68
C GLY A 298 -8.54 -16.52 11.95
N ALA A 299 -7.47 -15.72 11.86
CA ALA A 299 -6.86 -15.08 13.01
C ALA A 299 -7.02 -13.55 12.94
N PHE A 300 -7.30 -12.95 14.10
CA PHE A 300 -7.28 -11.51 14.33
C PHE A 300 -5.90 -11.11 14.84
N PHE A 301 -5.21 -10.20 14.14
CA PHE A 301 -3.89 -9.72 14.52
C PHE A 301 -3.84 -8.23 14.87
N ASP A 302 -5.00 -7.64 15.18
CA ASP A 302 -5.10 -6.24 15.64
C ASP A 302 -4.47 -5.21 14.67
N ARG A 303 -4.42 -5.53 13.36
CA ARG A 303 -3.76 -4.78 12.28
C ARG A 303 -2.24 -4.57 12.50
N ARG A 304 -1.57 -5.52 13.14
CA ARG A 304 -0.12 -5.45 13.46
C ARG A 304 0.78 -6.29 12.56
N GLY A 305 0.25 -6.91 11.50
CA GLY A 305 0.97 -7.87 10.68
C GLY A 305 0.99 -7.54 9.19
N PHE A 306 2.14 -7.72 8.56
CA PHE A 306 2.23 -7.95 7.11
C PHE A 306 2.07 -9.45 6.82
N VAL A 307 1.32 -9.80 5.79
CA VAL A 307 1.16 -11.19 5.35
C VAL A 307 1.58 -11.28 3.89
N ILE A 308 2.66 -12.00 3.65
CA ILE A 308 3.28 -12.18 2.34
C ILE A 308 3.04 -13.63 1.93
N SER A 309 2.26 -13.81 0.86
CA SER A 309 1.98 -15.15 0.33
C SER A 309 3.27 -15.75 -0.24
N TYR A 310 3.57 -16.96 0.16
CA TYR A 310 4.70 -17.76 -0.30
C TYR A 310 4.34 -19.24 -0.14
N ASN A 311 4.76 -20.08 -1.09
CA ASN A 311 4.55 -21.52 -1.00
C ASN A 311 5.89 -22.27 -1.03
N PRO A 312 6.38 -22.81 0.09
CA PRO A 312 7.67 -23.51 0.12
C PRO A 312 7.69 -24.77 -0.74
N THR A 313 6.54 -25.39 -1.04
CA THR A 313 6.49 -26.60 -1.88
C THR A 313 6.84 -26.32 -3.35
N GLU A 314 6.73 -25.07 -3.78
CA GLU A 314 7.08 -24.62 -5.14
C GLU A 314 8.50 -24.05 -5.22
N ASP A 315 9.23 -24.02 -4.11
CA ASP A 315 10.53 -23.36 -4.00
C ASP A 315 11.58 -24.25 -3.29
N PRO A 316 11.90 -25.43 -3.85
CA PRO A 316 12.79 -26.40 -3.20
C PRO A 316 14.23 -25.87 -2.99
N THR A 317 14.65 -24.89 -3.79
CA THR A 317 15.98 -24.26 -3.66
C THR A 317 15.99 -23.05 -2.73
N GLY A 318 14.80 -22.54 -2.36
CA GLY A 318 14.65 -21.32 -1.60
C GLY A 318 14.90 -20.04 -2.41
N ALA A 319 14.92 -20.11 -3.74
CA ALA A 319 15.17 -18.95 -4.60
C ALA A 319 14.06 -17.89 -4.51
N PHE A 320 12.81 -18.31 -4.35
CA PHE A 320 11.69 -17.37 -4.22
C PHE A 320 11.66 -16.73 -2.83
N VAL A 321 11.82 -17.51 -1.76
CA VAL A 321 11.89 -16.94 -0.40
C VAL A 321 13.11 -16.04 -0.25
N GLU A 322 14.26 -16.37 -0.85
CA GLU A 322 15.43 -15.50 -0.87
C GLU A 322 15.12 -14.15 -1.52
N ARG A 323 14.48 -14.15 -2.70
CA ARG A 323 14.05 -12.92 -3.37
C ARG A 323 13.05 -12.12 -2.54
N ILE A 324 12.11 -12.80 -1.88
CA ILE A 324 11.16 -12.17 -0.97
C ILE A 324 11.90 -11.53 0.20
N LEU A 325 12.84 -12.24 0.84
CA LEU A 325 13.59 -11.73 1.99
C LEU A 325 14.54 -10.59 1.62
N LEU A 326 15.15 -10.60 0.43
CA LEU A 326 15.97 -9.50 -0.05
C LEU A 326 15.18 -8.21 -0.32
N ALA A 327 13.89 -8.33 -0.63
CA ALA A 327 12.98 -7.19 -0.73
C ALA A 327 12.40 -6.81 0.64
N LEU A 328 11.81 -7.77 1.35
CA LEU A 328 11.10 -7.59 2.61
C LEU A 328 12.03 -7.25 3.77
N GLY A 329 13.22 -7.83 3.84
CA GLY A 329 14.17 -7.63 4.93
C GLY A 329 14.52 -6.14 5.07
N PRO A 330 15.17 -5.52 4.08
CA PRO A 330 15.52 -4.10 4.15
C PRO A 330 14.31 -3.17 4.21
N VAL A 331 13.27 -3.40 3.40
CA VAL A 331 12.08 -2.54 3.37
C VAL A 331 11.29 -2.64 4.66
N GLY A 332 11.01 -3.86 5.13
CA GLY A 332 10.27 -4.13 6.35
C GLY A 332 11.02 -3.65 7.58
N ALA A 333 12.34 -3.89 7.66
CA ALA A 333 13.19 -3.34 8.70
C ALA A 333 13.15 -1.81 8.69
N GLY A 334 13.35 -1.19 7.53
CA GLY A 334 13.32 0.27 7.36
C GLY A 334 12.01 0.90 7.85
N ILE A 335 10.87 0.33 7.42
CA ILE A 335 9.55 0.78 7.89
C ILE A 335 9.44 0.67 9.42
N ASN A 336 9.83 -0.46 10.02
CA ASN A 336 9.69 -0.62 11.47
C ASN A 336 10.66 0.28 12.24
N LEU A 337 11.89 0.45 11.76
CA LEU A 337 12.90 1.31 12.39
C LEU A 337 12.55 2.79 12.29
N GLU A 338 11.95 3.24 11.17
CA GLU A 338 11.46 4.60 11.00
C GLU A 338 10.45 4.96 12.10
N TYR A 339 9.47 4.08 12.33
CA TYR A 339 8.48 4.26 13.39
C TYR A 339 9.09 4.07 14.78
N TYR A 340 10.01 3.11 14.97
CA TYR A 340 10.71 2.87 16.23
C TYR A 340 11.46 4.11 16.70
N PHE A 341 12.40 4.62 15.90
CA PHE A 341 13.24 5.75 16.29
C PHE A 341 12.42 7.04 16.45
N SER A 342 11.46 7.27 15.55
CA SER A 342 10.52 8.39 15.67
C SER A 342 9.65 8.32 16.93
N SER A 343 9.39 7.12 17.47
CA SER A 343 8.63 6.94 18.71
C SER A 343 9.48 7.11 19.96
N VAL A 344 10.72 6.62 19.94
CA VAL A 344 11.64 6.65 21.10
C VAL A 344 12.13 8.07 21.39
N ASP A 345 12.58 8.81 20.38
CA ASP A 345 12.96 10.22 20.51
C ASP A 345 12.51 11.00 19.27
N ASN A 346 11.26 11.45 19.29
CA ASN A 346 10.66 12.18 18.18
C ASN A 346 11.33 13.53 17.89
N ARG A 347 12.03 14.11 18.87
CA ARG A 347 12.71 15.39 18.69
C ARG A 347 13.99 15.24 17.87
N VAL A 348 14.70 14.11 18.03
CA VAL A 348 15.95 13.82 17.33
C VAL A 348 15.70 13.05 16.03
N TYR A 349 14.90 11.99 16.08
CA TYR A 349 14.68 11.08 14.95
C TYR A 349 13.33 11.26 14.24
N GLY A 350 12.46 12.09 14.79
CA GLY A 350 11.19 12.47 14.19
C GLY A 350 11.20 13.88 13.63
N CYS A 351 10.03 14.50 13.59
CA CYS A 351 9.90 15.93 13.29
C CYS A 351 9.05 16.74 14.30
N ASP A 352 8.77 16.20 15.48
CA ASP A 352 7.85 16.77 16.47
C ASP A 352 6.42 16.93 15.93
N THR A 353 5.72 17.98 16.32
CA THR A 353 4.30 18.15 16.04
C THR A 353 4.05 18.65 14.61
N LYS A 354 3.20 17.95 13.85
CA LYS A 354 2.79 18.32 12.49
C LYS A 354 2.20 19.74 12.37
N VAL A 355 1.66 20.29 13.45
CA VAL A 355 0.83 21.51 13.46
C VAL A 355 1.51 22.73 12.80
N PRO A 356 2.75 23.13 13.19
CA PRO A 356 3.46 24.27 12.60
C PRO A 356 4.41 23.89 11.44
N HIS A 357 4.28 22.70 10.84
CA HIS A 357 5.25 22.28 9.82
C HIS A 357 5.17 23.12 8.55
N ASN A 358 6.34 23.59 8.10
CA ASN A 358 6.55 24.17 6.79
C ASN A 358 7.43 23.24 5.96
N VAL A 359 6.97 22.88 4.76
CA VAL A 359 7.78 22.08 3.82
C VAL A 359 8.94 22.94 3.33
N SER A 360 10.18 22.47 3.55
CA SER A 360 11.40 23.21 3.28
C SER A 360 12.28 22.46 2.28
N GLY A 361 12.56 23.09 1.15
CA GLY A 361 13.46 22.57 0.11
C GLY A 361 13.02 21.28 -0.56
N LEU A 362 11.79 20.79 -0.32
CA LEU A 362 11.33 19.44 -0.71
C LEU A 362 12.18 18.30 -0.12
N LEU A 363 12.94 18.58 0.94
CA LEU A 363 13.83 17.63 1.61
C LEU A 363 13.29 17.21 2.97
N GLY A 364 12.49 18.06 3.61
CA GLY A 364 11.93 17.82 4.94
C GLY A 364 11.05 18.98 5.38
N VAL A 365 10.87 19.10 6.69
CA VAL A 365 10.03 20.12 7.32
C VAL A 365 10.81 20.96 8.31
N MET A 366 10.42 22.23 8.45
CA MET A 366 10.78 23.07 9.58
C MET A 366 9.59 23.22 10.52
N GLU A 367 9.87 23.26 11.81
CA GLU A 367 8.91 23.55 12.86
C GLU A 367 8.76 25.07 13.03
N GLY A 368 7.61 25.62 12.64
CA GLY A 368 7.35 27.05 12.74
C GLY A 368 8.20 27.87 11.78
N ALA A 369 8.53 29.10 12.17
CA ALA A 369 9.27 30.04 11.33
C ALA A 369 10.80 29.80 11.32
N ALA A 370 11.34 29.14 12.35
CA ALA A 370 12.76 28.88 12.50
C ALA A 370 12.99 27.60 13.32
N SER A 371 13.63 26.61 12.70
CA SER A 371 14.09 25.38 13.33
C SER A 371 15.16 24.73 12.45
N ASP A 372 15.79 23.66 12.93
CA ASP A 372 16.53 22.75 12.06
C ASP A 372 15.59 22.07 11.06
N LEU A 373 16.14 21.64 9.91
CA LEU A 373 15.43 20.80 8.96
C LEU A 373 15.25 19.39 9.55
N ARG A 374 14.02 18.87 9.53
CA ARG A 374 13.68 17.55 10.08
C ARG A 374 13.09 16.64 9.00
N THR A 375 13.45 15.37 9.03
CA THR A 375 13.08 14.38 8.00
C THR A 375 12.34 13.15 8.52
N GLY A 376 12.23 12.98 9.85
CA GLY A 376 11.55 11.84 10.44
C GLY A 376 10.03 11.98 10.50
N LEU A 377 9.36 11.08 11.22
CA LEU A 377 7.89 11.09 11.34
C LEU A 377 7.41 12.06 12.42
N PRO A 378 6.26 12.74 12.23
CA PRO A 378 5.68 13.59 13.25
C PRO A 378 5.09 12.75 14.39
N ARG A 379 4.94 13.34 15.58
CA ARG A 379 4.27 12.70 16.72
C ARG A 379 2.88 12.16 16.35
N GLN A 380 2.16 12.88 15.48
CA GLN A 380 0.85 12.49 14.94
C GLN A 380 0.88 11.34 13.92
N MET A 381 2.02 10.69 13.69
CA MET A 381 2.12 9.40 12.98
C MET A 381 2.58 8.24 13.89
N VAL A 382 3.07 8.55 15.08
CA VAL A 382 3.67 7.55 15.98
C VAL A 382 3.04 7.46 17.37
N GLU A 383 2.10 8.35 17.74
CA GLU A 383 1.55 8.41 19.11
C GLU A 383 0.82 7.13 19.57
N ILE A 384 0.42 6.26 18.63
CA ILE A 384 -0.22 4.97 18.93
C ILE A 384 0.72 3.78 18.73
N HIS A 385 2.00 4.01 18.40
CA HIS A 385 2.99 2.98 18.12
C HIS A 385 3.60 2.44 19.41
N GLU A 386 3.85 1.14 19.43
CA GLU A 386 4.74 0.50 20.39
C GLU A 386 6.10 0.37 19.69
N PRO A 387 7.18 0.99 20.22
CA PRO A 387 8.50 0.93 19.58
C PRO A 387 9.04 -0.51 19.67
N MET A 388 8.83 -1.27 18.59
CA MET A 388 9.26 -2.66 18.48
C MET A 388 10.10 -2.87 17.21
N ARG A 389 10.95 -3.88 17.24
CA ARG A 389 11.66 -4.37 16.06
C ARG A 389 10.80 -5.44 15.37
N LEU A 390 10.87 -5.50 14.03
CA LEU A 390 10.04 -6.40 13.24
C LEU A 390 10.34 -7.87 13.57
N LEU A 391 9.29 -8.64 13.86
CA LEU A 391 9.36 -10.10 13.90
C LEU A 391 9.03 -10.69 12.52
N LEU A 392 10.00 -11.29 11.86
CA LEU A 392 9.85 -12.05 10.62
C LEU A 392 9.59 -13.52 10.95
N ILE A 393 8.44 -14.04 10.54
CA ILE A 393 8.09 -15.46 10.62
C ILE A 393 8.11 -16.00 9.20
N VAL A 394 8.96 -16.99 8.92
CA VAL A 394 9.18 -17.50 7.57
C VAL A 394 8.93 -19.00 7.56
N GLU A 395 7.97 -19.42 6.74
CA GLU A 395 7.68 -20.83 6.50
C GLU A 395 8.72 -21.41 5.54
N SER A 396 9.81 -21.96 6.07
CA SER A 396 10.91 -22.53 5.29
C SER A 396 11.81 -23.38 6.18
N THR A 397 12.62 -24.25 5.57
CA THR A 397 13.55 -25.11 6.32
C THR A 397 14.76 -24.33 6.83
N LEU A 398 15.38 -24.82 7.90
CA LEU A 398 16.61 -24.23 8.45
C LEU A 398 17.78 -24.29 7.46
N GLU A 399 17.82 -25.32 6.62
CA GLU A 399 18.84 -25.45 5.57
C GLU A 399 18.74 -24.28 4.57
N VAL A 400 17.52 -24.00 4.09
CA VAL A 400 17.27 -22.89 3.15
C VAL A 400 17.60 -21.56 3.80
N LEU A 401 17.04 -21.27 4.99
CA LEU A 401 17.23 -19.99 5.66
C LEU A 401 18.67 -19.77 6.14
N GLY A 402 19.32 -20.81 6.67
CA GLY A 402 20.74 -20.77 7.04
C GLY A 402 21.64 -20.56 5.83
N GLY A 403 21.31 -21.21 4.70
CA GLY A 403 21.99 -20.95 3.44
C GLY A 403 21.83 -19.51 2.95
N ILE A 404 20.63 -18.92 3.08
CA ILE A 404 20.37 -17.52 2.69
C ILE A 404 21.17 -16.58 3.57
N TYR A 405 21.12 -16.79 4.90
CA TYR A 405 21.91 -16.04 5.86
C TYR A 405 23.40 -16.05 5.51
N GLY A 406 23.96 -17.23 5.20
CA GLY A 406 25.39 -17.35 4.87
C GLY A 406 25.81 -16.68 3.55
N ARG A 407 24.90 -16.51 2.58
CA ARG A 407 25.23 -15.98 1.25
C ARG A 407 24.73 -14.55 1.00
N GLN A 408 23.82 -14.02 1.82
CA GLN A 408 23.24 -12.69 1.66
C GLN A 408 23.66 -11.75 2.80
N PRO A 409 24.72 -10.93 2.62
CA PRO A 409 25.22 -10.02 3.65
C PRO A 409 24.16 -9.05 4.18
N ALA A 410 23.26 -8.57 3.31
CA ALA A 410 22.19 -7.65 3.71
C ALA A 410 21.20 -8.28 4.70
N ILE A 411 20.98 -9.60 4.62
CA ILE A 411 20.14 -10.33 5.57
C ILE A 411 20.91 -10.62 6.85
N ALA A 412 22.17 -11.05 6.73
CA ALA A 412 23.04 -11.31 7.89
C ALA A 412 23.18 -10.05 8.76
N GLU A 413 23.44 -8.89 8.17
CA GLU A 413 23.56 -7.62 8.90
C GLU A 413 22.30 -7.26 9.71
N LEU A 414 21.11 -7.50 9.14
CA LEU A 414 19.85 -7.24 9.84
C LEU A 414 19.65 -8.17 11.03
N LEU A 415 20.10 -9.43 10.94
CA LEU A 415 19.92 -10.43 11.99
C LEU A 415 21.01 -10.36 13.07
N ASP A 416 22.28 -10.17 12.67
CA ASP A 416 23.43 -10.13 13.58
C ASP A 416 23.39 -8.90 14.49
N ASN A 417 22.91 -7.76 13.97
CA ASN A 417 22.67 -6.55 14.75
C ASN A 417 21.28 -6.54 15.39
N GLU A 418 20.50 -7.61 15.22
CA GLU A 418 19.14 -7.75 15.73
C GLU A 418 18.21 -6.59 15.29
N TRP A 419 18.42 -5.98 14.13
CA TRP A 419 17.50 -4.97 13.59
C TRP A 419 16.11 -5.57 13.28
N VAL A 420 16.07 -6.87 13.00
CA VAL A 420 14.87 -7.68 12.91
C VAL A 420 15.05 -8.98 13.69
N HIS A 421 13.94 -9.59 14.10
CA HIS A 421 13.92 -10.93 14.68
C HIS A 421 13.47 -11.92 13.61
N LEU A 422 14.08 -13.10 13.53
CA LEU A 422 13.67 -14.16 12.60
C LEU A 422 13.23 -15.41 13.36
N VAL A 423 12.09 -15.95 12.95
CA VAL A 423 11.57 -17.25 13.36
C VAL A 423 11.29 -18.05 12.09
N ALA A 424 11.92 -19.22 11.98
CA ALA A 424 11.62 -20.21 10.96
C ALA A 424 10.47 -21.09 11.44
N MET A 425 9.53 -21.41 10.57
CA MET A 425 8.53 -22.46 10.75
C MET A 425 8.81 -23.56 9.73
N ASP A 426 9.08 -24.78 10.21
CA ASP A 426 9.29 -25.91 9.31
C ASP A 426 7.98 -26.24 8.56
N PRO A 427 8.00 -26.31 7.22
CA PRO A 427 6.79 -26.54 6.44
C PRO A 427 6.22 -27.97 6.56
N THR A 428 7.01 -28.91 7.10
CA THR A 428 6.65 -30.34 7.19
C THR A 428 6.00 -30.68 8.53
N ASP A 429 6.58 -30.20 9.63
CA ASP A 429 6.12 -30.55 10.99
C ASP A 429 5.63 -29.35 11.81
N GLY A 430 5.72 -28.13 11.27
CA GLY A 430 5.23 -26.92 11.91
C GLY A 430 6.05 -26.46 13.11
N ARG A 431 7.22 -27.04 13.38
CA ARG A 431 8.09 -26.61 14.47
C ARG A 431 8.66 -25.23 14.20
N PHE A 432 8.70 -24.42 15.25
CA PHE A 432 9.28 -23.10 15.22
C PHE A 432 10.71 -23.10 15.76
N THR A 433 11.58 -22.35 15.11
CA THR A 433 12.98 -22.17 15.50
C THR A 433 13.35 -20.70 15.38
N ARG A 434 13.85 -20.10 16.46
CA ARG A 434 14.22 -18.69 16.50
C ARG A 434 15.70 -18.52 16.16
N PHE A 435 16.01 -17.51 15.36
CA PHE A 435 17.39 -17.06 15.18
C PHE A 435 17.84 -16.17 16.35
N VAL A 436 19.02 -16.44 16.89
CA VAL A 436 19.67 -15.67 17.95
C VAL A 436 21.07 -15.26 17.49
N ALA A 437 21.33 -13.95 17.46
CA ALA A 437 22.62 -13.42 17.04
C ALA A 437 23.78 -14.05 17.83
N GLY A 438 24.82 -14.48 17.13
CA GLY A 438 25.99 -15.17 17.70
C GLY A 438 25.75 -16.64 18.12
N GLN A 439 24.52 -17.15 18.09
CA GLN A 439 24.19 -18.55 18.42
C GLN A 439 23.56 -19.32 17.25
N GLY A 440 22.94 -18.62 16.29
CA GLY A 440 22.25 -19.22 15.16
C GLY A 440 20.81 -19.62 15.50
N PHE A 441 20.32 -20.68 14.85
CA PHE A 441 18.94 -21.16 15.01
C PHE A 441 18.80 -22.05 16.26
N LEU A 442 17.92 -21.64 17.18
CA LEU A 442 17.60 -22.36 18.41
C LEU A 442 16.11 -22.78 18.42
N PRO A 443 15.79 -24.02 18.85
CA PRO A 443 14.40 -24.45 18.99
C PRO A 443 13.58 -23.49 19.87
N TRP A 444 12.34 -23.22 19.48
CA TRP A 444 11.40 -22.48 20.32
C TRP A 444 10.50 -23.46 21.07
N ASP A 445 10.91 -23.81 22.29
CA ASP A 445 10.24 -24.82 23.13
C ASP A 445 9.32 -24.19 24.21
N GLU A 446 8.98 -22.91 24.06
CA GLU A 446 8.13 -22.22 25.02
C GLU A 446 6.67 -22.67 24.87
N HIS A 447 5.98 -22.85 26.01
CA HIS A 447 4.57 -23.17 26.02
C HIS A 447 3.75 -22.00 25.44
N VAL A 448 3.10 -22.23 24.30
CA VAL A 448 2.16 -21.28 23.71
C VAL A 448 0.76 -21.58 24.25
N PRO A 449 0.10 -20.63 24.95
CA PRO A 449 -1.26 -20.83 25.43
C PRO A 449 -2.24 -20.92 24.27
N ASP A 450 -3.32 -21.69 24.45
CA ASP A 450 -4.41 -21.75 23.47
C ASP A 450 -4.97 -20.36 23.19
N LEU A 451 -5.09 -20.02 21.90
CA LEU A 451 -5.68 -18.77 21.48
C LEU A 451 -7.19 -18.79 21.73
N PRO A 452 -7.77 -17.73 22.33
CA PRO A 452 -9.20 -17.69 22.53
C PRO A 452 -9.92 -17.56 21.19
N PHE A 453 -11.14 -18.09 21.14
CA PHE A 453 -11.99 -18.12 19.96
C PHE A 453 -13.16 -17.14 20.12
N VAL A 454 -13.42 -16.33 19.09
CA VAL A 454 -14.50 -15.34 19.04
C VAL A 454 -15.32 -15.47 17.76
N GLY A 455 -16.60 -15.08 17.81
CA GLY A 455 -17.48 -15.17 16.64
C GLY A 455 -17.07 -14.22 15.52
N THR A 456 -16.77 -12.97 15.88
CA THR A 456 -16.29 -11.94 14.95
C THR A 456 -15.17 -11.10 15.55
N SER A 457 -14.36 -10.44 14.70
CA SER A 457 -13.37 -9.46 15.18
C SER A 457 -14.03 -8.31 15.95
N HIS A 458 -15.21 -7.86 15.51
CA HIS A 458 -15.94 -6.77 16.18
C HIS A 458 -16.30 -7.11 17.63
N GLU A 459 -16.79 -8.32 17.89
CA GLU A 459 -17.07 -8.77 19.27
C GLU A 459 -15.85 -8.70 20.18
N TYR A 460 -14.67 -8.97 19.62
CA TYR A 460 -13.41 -8.94 20.35
C TYR A 460 -12.90 -7.53 20.62
N TYR A 461 -12.90 -6.65 19.61
CA TYR A 461 -12.34 -5.29 19.75
C TYR A 461 -13.33 -4.24 20.25
N ARG A 462 -14.65 -4.52 20.27
CA ARG A 462 -15.66 -3.52 20.68
C ARG A 462 -15.35 -2.99 22.08
N ASN A 463 -15.41 -1.67 22.23
CA ASN A 463 -15.10 -0.94 23.47
C ASN A 463 -13.66 -1.15 24.00
N ARG A 464 -12.71 -1.56 23.16
CA ARG A 464 -11.29 -1.67 23.51
C ARG A 464 -10.44 -0.78 22.60
N GLU A 465 -9.64 0.09 23.21
CA GLU A 465 -8.84 1.10 22.50
C GLU A 465 -7.34 0.73 22.42
N GLY A 466 -6.85 -0.15 23.31
CA GLY A 466 -5.45 -0.61 23.38
C GLY A 466 -5.07 -1.72 22.39
N PHE A 467 -3.84 -2.22 22.47
CA PHE A 467 -3.43 -3.40 21.72
C PHE A 467 -4.15 -4.63 22.23
N LEU A 468 -4.58 -5.49 21.32
CA LEU A 468 -5.27 -6.73 21.65
C LEU A 468 -4.42 -7.93 21.27
N SER A 469 -4.41 -8.93 22.13
CA SER A 469 -3.76 -10.22 21.84
C SER A 469 -4.43 -10.89 20.63
N PRO A 470 -3.70 -11.70 19.86
CA PRO A 470 -4.28 -12.46 18.76
C PRO A 470 -5.41 -13.38 19.23
N VAL A 471 -6.44 -13.55 18.39
CA VAL A 471 -7.56 -14.47 18.62
C VAL A 471 -7.96 -15.18 17.35
N LEU A 472 -8.59 -16.34 17.48
CA LEU A 472 -9.21 -17.03 16.35
C LEU A 472 -10.64 -16.50 16.13
N ILE A 473 -10.99 -16.24 14.86
CA ILE A 473 -12.29 -15.76 14.42
C ILE A 473 -13.00 -16.88 13.63
N GLY A 474 -14.26 -17.16 13.98
CA GLY A 474 -15.12 -17.97 13.13
C GLY A 474 -16.33 -18.51 13.88
N THR A 475 -16.97 -19.54 13.32
CA THR A 475 -17.90 -20.39 14.06
C THR A 475 -17.17 -21.66 14.48
N ARG A 476 -17.26 -22.07 15.76
CA ARG A 476 -16.76 -23.38 16.19
C ARG A 476 -17.58 -24.43 15.45
N THR A 477 -17.08 -24.94 14.33
CA THR A 477 -17.61 -26.18 13.77
C THR A 477 -17.16 -27.29 14.71
N ALA A 478 -18.12 -27.94 15.36
CA ALA A 478 -17.86 -29.14 16.12
C ALA A 478 -17.24 -30.19 15.17
N GLY A 479 -15.94 -30.47 15.32
CA GLY A 479 -15.28 -31.59 14.63
C GLY A 479 -14.20 -31.25 13.59
N ARG A 480 -13.74 -30.00 13.46
CA ARG A 480 -12.47 -29.73 12.74
C ARG A 480 -11.38 -29.34 13.73
N ASP A 481 -10.49 -30.28 14.03
CA ASP A 481 -9.21 -29.98 14.66
C ASP A 481 -8.45 -28.98 13.76
N PRO A 482 -7.88 -27.88 14.30
CA PRO A 482 -7.24 -26.85 13.48
C PRO A 482 -5.91 -27.27 12.83
N VAL A 483 -5.48 -28.54 12.92
CA VAL A 483 -4.10 -28.95 12.62
C VAL A 483 -3.98 -30.02 11.53
N THR A 484 -5.09 -30.55 11.00
CA THR A 484 -5.04 -31.67 10.04
C THR A 484 -5.91 -31.46 8.81
N SER A 485 -5.63 -30.41 8.04
CA SER A 485 -5.85 -30.42 6.58
C SER A 485 -5.22 -29.19 5.90
N ALA A 486 -3.95 -29.31 5.51
CA ALA A 486 -3.35 -28.61 4.38
C ALA A 486 -1.97 -29.21 4.08
#